data_AF-A0A8T4LUL4-F1
#
_entry.id   AF-A0A8T4LUL4-F1
#
_cell.length_a   1.000
_cell.length_b   1.000
_cell.length_c   1.000
_cell.angle_alpha   90.00
_cell.angle_beta   90.00
_cell.angle_gamma   90.00
#
_symmetry.space_group_name_H-M   'P 1'
#
loop_
_entity.id
_entity.type
_entity.pdbx_description
1 polymer ?
#
loop_
_entity_poly.entity_id
_entity_poly.type
_entity_poly.pdbx_seq_one_letter_code
_entity_poly.pdbx_strand_id
1 'polypeptide(L)' 'MQDFEELDKSAKLLFAKHIKKFEALVPRRFLGGSNYTVENVGQGRIICKVEGETVYIVRMFQTHKEYEKWFRSGMP' A
#
# COMPACT_ATOMS: atom_id res chain seq x y z
N MET A 1 3.26 9.33 8.90
CA MET A 1 3.82 8.77 7.64
C MET A 1 3.55 9.78 6.55
N GLN A 2 4.57 10.24 5.81
CA GLN A 2 4.42 11.40 4.92
C GLN A 2 3.36 11.17 3.84
N ASP A 3 3.44 10.05 3.10
CA ASP A 3 2.46 9.73 2.04
C ASP A 3 1.00 9.82 2.50
N PHE A 4 0.70 9.37 3.72
CA PHE A 4 -0.66 9.43 4.25
C PHE A 4 -1.13 10.87 4.47
N GLU A 5 -0.24 11.79 4.86
CA GLU A 5 -0.64 13.20 5.06
C GLU A 5 -0.87 13.96 3.77
N GLU A 6 -0.20 13.57 2.69
CA GLU A 6 -0.34 14.14 1.35
C GLU A 6 -1.64 13.70 0.64
N LEU A 7 -2.30 12.62 1.11
CA LEU A 7 -3.61 12.19 0.61
C LEU A 7 -4.72 13.22 0.88
N ASP A 8 -5.65 13.37 -0.06
CA ASP A 8 -6.88 14.15 0.13
C ASP A 8 -7.79 13.52 1.22
N LYS A 9 -8.76 14.29 1.75
CA LYS A 9 -9.65 13.84 2.84
C LYS A 9 -10.44 12.56 2.50
N SER A 10 -10.87 12.38 1.26
CA SER A 10 -11.61 11.19 0.81
C SER A 10 -10.67 10.00 0.65
N ALA A 11 -9.47 10.22 0.11
CA ALA A 11 -8.42 9.21 0.07
C ALA A 11 -7.99 8.78 1.48
N LYS A 12 -7.75 9.70 2.43
CA LYS A 12 -7.43 9.37 3.84
C LYS A 12 -8.46 8.42 4.46
N LEU A 13 -9.75 8.67 4.25
CA LEU A 13 -10.84 7.79 4.71
C LEU A 13 -10.84 6.41 4.02
N LEU A 14 -10.66 6.38 2.69
CA LEU A 14 -10.65 5.13 1.92
C LEU A 14 -9.43 4.26 2.25
N PHE A 15 -8.26 4.87 2.42
CA PHE A 15 -7.02 4.22 2.82
C PHE A 15 -7.13 3.69 4.25
N ALA A 16 -7.60 4.49 5.21
CA ALA A 16 -7.84 4.02 6.59
C ALA A 16 -8.78 2.79 6.64
N LYS A 17 -9.84 2.77 5.81
CA LYS A 17 -10.75 1.62 5.69
C LYS A 17 -10.06 0.35 5.13
N HIS A 18 -9.05 0.50 4.26
CA HIS A 18 -8.28 -0.64 3.75
C HIS A 18 -7.19 -1.07 4.74
N ILE A 19 -6.49 -0.15 5.40
CA ILE A 19 -5.50 -0.43 6.45
C ILE A 19 -6.14 -1.25 7.58
N LYS A 20 -7.36 -0.88 8.00
CA LYS A 20 -8.11 -1.63 9.02
C LYS A 20 -8.42 -3.08 8.64
N LYS A 21 -8.42 -3.44 7.35
CA LYS A 21 -8.55 -4.86 6.93
C LYS A 21 -7.31 -5.67 7.30
N PHE A 22 -6.12 -5.06 7.32
CA PHE A 22 -4.87 -5.77 7.60
C PHE A 22 -4.81 -6.25 9.06
N GLU A 23 -5.52 -5.59 9.99
CA GLU A 23 -5.73 -6.04 11.37
C GLU A 23 -6.44 -7.40 11.45
N ALA A 24 -7.30 -7.72 10.46
CA ALA A 24 -8.11 -8.94 10.43
C ALA A 24 -7.65 -9.95 9.36
N LEU A 25 -6.91 -9.49 8.34
CA LEU A 25 -6.46 -10.31 7.22
C LEU A 25 -5.16 -9.77 6.62
N VAL A 26 -4.04 -10.42 6.94
CA VAL A 26 -2.74 -10.20 6.28
C VAL A 26 -2.89 -10.40 4.75
N PRO A 27 -2.53 -9.42 3.90
CA PRO A 27 -2.66 -9.56 2.46
C PRO A 27 -1.71 -10.62 1.90
N ARG A 28 -2.26 -11.65 1.24
CA ARG A 28 -1.50 -12.82 0.76
C ARG A 28 -1.04 -12.74 -0.70
N ARG A 29 -1.16 -11.57 -1.36
CA ARG A 29 -0.88 -11.41 -2.81
C ARG A 29 0.50 -10.79 -3.05
N PHE A 30 1.51 -11.63 -2.83
CA PHE A 30 2.92 -11.29 -2.99
C PHE A 30 3.31 -10.94 -4.44
N LEU A 31 4.12 -9.89 -4.61
CA LEU A 31 4.72 -9.51 -5.88
C LEU A 31 5.87 -10.47 -6.20
N GLY A 32 5.66 -11.39 -7.16
CA GLY A 32 6.73 -12.19 -7.77
C GLY A 32 7.52 -13.09 -6.81
N GLY A 33 6.96 -13.46 -5.65
CA GLY A 33 7.65 -14.23 -4.61
C GLY A 33 8.45 -13.39 -3.60
N SER A 34 8.39 -12.06 -3.69
CA SER A 34 8.94 -11.17 -2.65
C SER A 34 7.97 -11.00 -1.46
N ASN A 35 8.49 -10.56 -0.32
CA ASN A 35 7.68 -10.25 0.88
C ASN A 35 6.76 -9.01 0.71
N TYR A 36 6.74 -8.37 -0.47
CA TYR A 36 5.94 -7.18 -0.74
C TYR A 36 4.57 -7.56 -1.35
N THR A 37 3.52 -6.92 -0.87
CA THR A 37 2.13 -7.09 -1.33
C THR A 37 1.51 -5.73 -1.65
N VAL A 38 0.62 -5.70 -2.64
CA VAL A 38 -0.05 -4.47 -3.11
C VAL A 38 -1.55 -4.59 -2.88
N GLU A 39 -2.11 -3.69 -2.07
CA GLU A 39 -3.56 -3.55 -1.89
C GLU A 39 -4.09 -2.44 -2.81
N ASN A 40 -5.19 -2.74 -3.50
CA ASN A 40 -5.82 -1.82 -4.44
C ASN A 40 -6.85 -0.94 -3.73
N VAL A 41 -6.60 0.37 -3.66
CA VAL A 41 -7.44 1.34 -2.95
C VAL A 41 -8.05 2.33 -3.94
N GLY A 42 -9.00 1.81 -4.74
CA GLY A 42 -9.55 2.53 -5.89
C GLY A 42 -8.47 2.77 -6.96
N GLN A 43 -8.24 4.05 -7.29
CA GLN A 43 -7.13 4.45 -8.19
C GLN A 43 -5.75 4.39 -7.51
N GLY A 44 -5.71 4.46 -6.17
CA GLY A 44 -4.50 4.42 -5.38
C GLY A 44 -4.05 3.02 -4.98
N ARG A 45 -2.84 2.92 -4.42
CA ARG A 45 -2.22 1.66 -3.98
C ARG A 45 -1.62 1.82 -2.60
N ILE A 46 -1.81 0.83 -1.73
CA ILE A 46 -0.99 0.68 -0.51
C ILE A 46 0.00 -0.45 -0.78
N ILE A 47 1.25 -0.19 -0.43
CA ILE A 47 2.35 -1.14 -0.57
C ILE A 47 2.74 -1.58 0.83
N CYS A 48 2.64 -2.88 1.10
CA CYS A 48 3.04 -3.43 2.39
C CYS A 48 4.18 -4.43 2.22
N LYS A 49 5.01 -4.57 3.24
CA LYS A 49 5.95 -5.68 3.44
C LYS A 49 5.39 -6.55 4.56
N VAL A 50 5.29 -7.85 4.33
CA VAL A 50 4.84 -8.82 5.34
C VAL A 50 6.06 -9.54 5.90
N GLU A 51 6.21 -9.54 7.23
CA GLU A 51 7.28 -10.25 7.93
C GLU A 51 6.66 -11.06 9.07
N GLY A 52 6.54 -12.38 8.87
CA GLY A 52 5.75 -13.24 9.75
C GLY A 52 4.28 -12.80 9.75
N GLU A 53 3.78 -12.42 10.92
CA GLU A 53 2.41 -11.94 11.13
C GLU A 53 2.30 -10.40 11.04
N THR A 54 3.41 -9.67 10.96
CA THR A 54 3.43 -8.20 10.94
C THR A 54 3.33 -7.64 9.52
N VAL A 55 2.46 -6.65 9.33
CA VAL A 55 2.27 -5.94 8.06
C VAL A 55 2.78 -4.51 8.17
N TYR A 56 3.96 -4.24 7.60
CA TYR A 56 4.55 -2.91 7.53
C TYR A 56 4.05 -2.19 6.28
N ILE A 57 3.40 -1.03 6.42
CA ILE A 57 3.08 -0.18 5.27
C ILE A 57 4.35 0.56 4.85
N VAL A 58 4.78 0.35 3.60
CA VAL A 58 6.03 0.86 3.04
C VAL A 58 5.82 2.18 2.30
N ARG A 59 4.79 2.25 1.44
CA ARG A 59 4.37 3.45 0.69
C ARG A 59 2.85 3.47 0.48
N MET A 60 2.31 4.66 0.26
CA MET A 60 0.96 4.90 -0.26
C MET A 60 1.04 5.76 -1.51
N PHE A 61 0.22 5.47 -2.52
CA PHE A 61 0.09 6.26 -3.75
C PHE A 61 -1.37 6.58 -4.02
N GLN A 62 -1.68 7.83 -4.35
CA GLN A 62 -3.05 8.27 -4.61
C GLN A 62 -3.55 7.80 -5.99
N THR A 63 -2.62 7.54 -6.92
CA THR A 63 -2.88 7.15 -8.31
C THR A 63 -2.02 5.97 -8.77
N HIS A 64 -2.47 5.30 -9.84
CA HIS A 64 -1.71 4.24 -10.50
C HIS A 64 -0.41 4.74 -11.13
N LYS A 65 -0.35 5.99 -11.62
CA LYS A 65 0.85 6.56 -12.25
C LYS A 65 2.00 6.79 -11.27
N GLU A 66 1.70 7.17 -10.03
CA GLU A 66 2.73 7.32 -8.97
C GLU A 66 3.31 5.96 -8.59
N TYR A 67 2.44 4.96 -8.43
CA TYR A 67 2.84 3.56 -8.24
C TYR A 67 3.71 3.06 -9.39
N GLU A 68 3.31 3.27 -10.65
CA GLU A 68 4.12 2.88 -11.80
C GLU A 68 5.46 3.60 -11.85
N LYS A 69 5.50 4.89 -11.52
CA LYS A 69 6.74 5.68 -11.49
C LYS A 69 7.71 5.13 -10.45
N TRP A 70 7.24 4.81 -9.25
CA TRP A 70 8.06 4.20 -8.19
C TRP A 70 8.52 2.78 -8.56
N PHE A 71 7.62 1.95 -9.10
CA PHE A 71 7.93 0.59 -9.52
C PHE A 71 8.97 0.56 -10.64
N ARG A 72 8.83 1.46 -11.63
CA ARG A 72 9.79 1.65 -12.72
C ARG A 72 11.08 2.35 -12.30
N SER A 73 11.11 3.06 -11.16
CA SER A 73 12.36 3.58 -10.57
C SER A 73 13.11 2.54 -9.72
N GLY A 74 12.64 1.29 -9.67
CA GLY A 74 13.38 0.16 -9.10
C GLY A 74 13.05 -0.18 -7.65
N MET A 75 12.15 0.56 -6.99
CA MET A 75 11.94 0.56 -5.53
C MET A 75 13.19 0.99 -4.71
N PRO A 76 13.06 1.22 -3.39
CA PRO A 76 14.08 0.76 -2.44
C PRO A 76 14.16 -0.77 -2.42
#